data_AF-X1IFE9-F1
#
_entry.id   AF-X1IFE9-F1
#
_cell.length_a   1.000
_cell.length_b   1.000
_cell.length_c   1.000
_cell.angle_alpha   90.00
_cell.angle_beta   90.00
_cell.angle_gamma   90.00
#
_symmetry.space_group_name_H-M   'P 1'
#
loop_
_entity.id
_entity.type
_entity.pdbx_description
1 polymer ?
#
loop_
_entity_poly.entity_id
_entity_poly.type
_entity_poly.pdbx_seq_one_letter_code
_entity_poly.pdbx_strand_id
1 'polypeptide(L)'
;PNRILKIISCNDDKAVDILGAIAKTIESNKKFHEVFPSLKPAERGSWTKHQITVKRDVPAIDASVEALGVLSTGSGDRATDLMFDDPVDFRNAILQPALRKMVIRAYTATWLGLFAQGEERITYICNAWHHNDLTHEIKKPNYHYHILNQAISKDFENIEEWLGAKKGRVRHLPLWKGVWPSRRLIQFSEERGRLDFNRAFRHQALESRMFPFTLGLKKSTILMDEDAELKDLEAPQDFPRFTGVDLGGIKKQNAQSAIFTLAIDPETLTRWPVDIRAGHWSGPETARQLLEVYKKHEPF
;
A
#
# COMPACT_ATOMS: atom_id res chain seq x y z
N PRO A 1 -12.78 -21.70 -20.17
CA PRO A 1 -12.67 -22.71 -19.09
C PRO A 1 -11.22 -22.90 -18.60
N ASN A 2 -10.22 -22.97 -19.49
CA ASN A 2 -8.82 -23.30 -19.13
C ASN A 2 -7.95 -22.08 -18.78
N ARG A 3 -8.56 -20.99 -18.29
CA ARG A 3 -7.83 -19.79 -17.86
C ARG A 3 -7.42 -19.93 -16.40
N ILE A 4 -6.29 -19.31 -16.05
CA ILE A 4 -5.71 -19.26 -14.71
C ILE A 4 -5.64 -17.79 -14.30
N LEU A 5 -6.55 -17.40 -13.40
CA LEU A 5 -6.66 -16.05 -12.88
C LEU A 5 -5.94 -15.96 -11.53
N LYS A 6 -5.00 -15.04 -11.41
CA LYS A 6 -4.46 -14.64 -10.11
C LYS A 6 -5.08 -13.30 -9.72
N ILE A 7 -5.66 -13.25 -8.53
CA ILE A 7 -6.19 -12.04 -7.90
C ILE A 7 -5.13 -11.56 -6.90
N ILE A 8 -4.57 -10.38 -7.15
CA ILE A 8 -3.51 -9.76 -6.36
C ILE A 8 -4.05 -8.52 -5.66
N SER A 9 -4.04 -8.53 -4.33
CA SER A 9 -4.42 -7.35 -3.52
C SER A 9 -3.28 -6.90 -2.61
N CYS A 10 -3.47 -5.83 -1.83
CA CYS A 10 -2.43 -5.35 -0.91
C CYS A 10 -1.97 -6.42 0.12
N ASN A 11 -2.82 -7.40 0.43
CA ASN A 11 -2.52 -8.58 1.25
C ASN A 11 -3.45 -9.75 0.88
N ASP A 12 -3.14 -10.94 1.41
CA ASP A 12 -3.89 -12.17 1.12
C ASP A 12 -5.35 -12.09 1.57
N ASP A 13 -5.63 -11.53 2.76
CA ASP A 13 -6.99 -11.45 3.31
C ASP A 13 -7.96 -10.72 2.36
N LYS A 14 -7.50 -9.61 1.75
CA LYS A 14 -8.30 -8.86 0.78
C LYS A 14 -8.54 -9.64 -0.51
N ALA A 15 -7.53 -10.34 -1.00
CA ALA A 15 -7.70 -11.19 -2.18
C ALA A 15 -8.67 -12.35 -1.90
N VAL A 16 -8.60 -12.94 -0.70
CA VAL A 16 -9.47 -14.04 -0.24
C VAL A 16 -10.94 -13.61 -0.18
N ASP A 17 -11.23 -12.39 0.28
CA ASP A 17 -12.60 -11.84 0.31
C ASP A 17 -13.21 -11.82 -1.11
N ILE A 18 -12.43 -11.38 -2.10
CA ILE A 18 -12.86 -11.33 -3.51
C ILE A 18 -13.10 -12.75 -4.03
N LEU A 19 -12.17 -13.67 -3.80
CA LEU A 19 -12.30 -15.06 -4.22
C LEU A 19 -13.51 -15.74 -3.57
N GLY A 20 -13.77 -15.46 -2.29
CA GLY A 20 -14.96 -15.96 -1.59
C GLY A 20 -16.26 -15.51 -2.24
N ALA A 21 -16.34 -14.25 -2.69
CA ALA A 21 -17.50 -13.74 -3.43
C ALA A 21 -17.67 -14.44 -4.79
N ILE A 22 -16.58 -14.71 -5.50
CA ILE A 22 -16.57 -15.47 -6.76
C ILE A 22 -17.04 -16.90 -6.52
N ALA A 23 -16.46 -17.60 -5.54
CA ALA A 23 -16.82 -18.98 -5.20
C ALA A 23 -18.31 -19.10 -4.86
N LYS A 24 -18.81 -18.24 -3.98
CA LYS A 24 -20.25 -18.21 -3.61
C LYS A 24 -21.15 -17.95 -4.81
N THR A 25 -20.72 -17.09 -5.73
CA THR A 25 -21.46 -16.82 -6.97
C THR A 25 -21.54 -18.07 -7.85
N ILE A 26 -20.42 -18.77 -8.02
CA ILE A 26 -20.36 -20.03 -8.78
C ILE A 26 -21.17 -21.14 -8.10
N GLU A 27 -21.26 -21.17 -6.78
CA GLU A 27 -22.01 -22.23 -6.08
C GLU A 27 -23.52 -22.01 -6.10
N SER A 28 -23.98 -20.77 -5.95
CA SER A 28 -25.36 -20.51 -5.51
C SER A 28 -26.17 -19.53 -6.37
N ASN A 29 -25.52 -18.74 -7.24
CA ASN A 29 -26.23 -17.71 -7.99
C ASN A 29 -26.93 -18.29 -9.23
N LYS A 30 -28.26 -18.48 -9.14
CA LYS A 30 -29.08 -19.03 -10.24
C LYS A 30 -28.99 -18.22 -11.54
N LYS A 31 -29.08 -16.90 -11.46
CA LYS A 31 -29.00 -16.02 -12.65
C LYS A 31 -27.63 -16.09 -13.32
N PHE A 32 -26.58 -16.26 -12.53
CA PHE A 32 -25.24 -16.47 -13.07
C PHE A 32 -25.18 -17.79 -13.87
N HIS A 33 -25.76 -18.86 -13.35
CA HIS A 33 -25.85 -20.16 -14.05
C HIS A 33 -26.78 -20.18 -15.25
N GLU A 34 -27.76 -19.27 -15.33
CA GLU A 34 -28.55 -19.08 -16.56
C GLU A 34 -27.68 -18.61 -17.73
N VAL A 35 -26.65 -17.80 -17.44
CA VAL A 35 -25.71 -17.29 -18.46
C VAL A 35 -24.51 -18.22 -18.64
N PHE A 36 -23.99 -18.81 -17.56
CA PHE A 36 -22.80 -19.68 -17.56
C PHE A 36 -23.10 -21.08 -17.02
N PRO A 37 -24.00 -21.86 -17.65
CA PRO A 37 -24.51 -23.12 -17.11
C PRO A 37 -23.45 -24.23 -16.96
N SER A 38 -22.34 -24.11 -17.68
CA SER A 38 -21.22 -25.06 -17.64
C SER A 38 -20.19 -24.75 -16.56
N LEU A 39 -20.21 -23.55 -15.96
CA LEU A 39 -19.21 -23.16 -14.97
C LEU A 39 -19.56 -23.76 -13.60
N LYS A 40 -18.83 -24.79 -13.19
CA LYS A 40 -19.06 -25.52 -11.93
C LYS A 40 -17.73 -25.86 -11.27
N PRO A 41 -17.70 -26.11 -9.96
CA PRO A 41 -16.53 -26.69 -9.29
C PRO A 41 -16.06 -27.96 -10.00
N ALA A 42 -14.75 -28.18 -10.07
CA ALA A 42 -14.21 -29.44 -10.55
C ALA A 42 -14.50 -30.57 -9.54
N GLU A 43 -14.78 -31.77 -10.04
CA GLU A 43 -14.96 -32.95 -9.17
C GLU A 43 -13.69 -33.29 -8.38
N ARG A 44 -12.52 -33.03 -8.97
CA ARG A 44 -11.20 -33.17 -8.36
C ARG A 44 -10.46 -31.86 -8.56
N GLY A 45 -10.33 -31.07 -7.50
CA GLY A 45 -9.69 -29.77 -7.52
C GLY A 45 -9.74 -29.10 -6.15
N SER A 46 -9.02 -28.00 -6.00
CA SER A 46 -9.05 -27.22 -4.76
C SER A 46 -10.32 -26.37 -4.72
N TRP A 47 -10.93 -26.25 -3.53
CA TRP A 47 -12.04 -25.32 -3.30
C TRP A 47 -11.90 -24.73 -1.90
N THR A 48 -10.94 -23.82 -1.75
CA THR A 48 -10.50 -23.26 -0.47
C THR A 48 -10.57 -21.74 -0.51
N LYS A 49 -10.26 -21.10 0.62
CA LYS A 49 -10.23 -19.63 0.73
C LYS A 49 -9.20 -18.97 -0.20
N HIS A 50 -8.08 -19.63 -0.47
CA HIS A 50 -6.98 -19.07 -1.28
C HIS A 50 -7.02 -19.49 -2.74
N GLN A 51 -7.73 -20.56 -3.08
CA GLN A 51 -7.73 -21.09 -4.44
C GLN A 51 -8.97 -21.93 -4.71
N ILE A 52 -9.52 -21.79 -5.92
CA ILE A 52 -10.62 -22.61 -6.42
C ILE A 52 -10.32 -23.15 -7.82
N THR A 53 -10.78 -24.38 -8.08
CA THR A 53 -10.63 -25.04 -9.37
C THR A 53 -12.02 -25.33 -9.95
N VAL A 54 -12.31 -24.72 -11.09
CA VAL A 54 -13.53 -25.01 -11.86
C VAL A 54 -13.27 -26.15 -12.84
N LYS A 55 -14.35 -26.73 -13.38
CA LYS A 55 -14.26 -27.73 -14.43
C LYS A 55 -13.51 -27.16 -15.65
N ARG A 56 -12.45 -27.86 -16.05
CA ARG A 56 -11.56 -27.54 -17.18
C ARG A 56 -11.60 -28.67 -18.20
N ASP A 57 -11.32 -28.34 -19.47
CA ASP A 57 -11.19 -29.32 -20.54
C ASP A 57 -9.77 -29.89 -20.59
N VAL A 58 -8.79 -29.11 -20.10
CA VAL A 58 -7.38 -29.46 -20.09
C VAL A 58 -6.89 -29.54 -18.63
N PRO A 59 -6.15 -30.60 -18.24
CA PRO A 59 -5.52 -30.66 -16.94
C PRO A 59 -4.47 -29.56 -16.78
N ALA A 60 -4.48 -28.87 -15.64
CA ALA A 60 -3.45 -27.91 -15.27
C ALA A 60 -3.19 -28.04 -13.76
N ILE A 61 -1.92 -27.87 -13.39
CA ILE A 61 -1.44 -28.01 -12.01
C ILE A 61 -2.01 -26.88 -11.15
N ASP A 62 -1.90 -25.65 -11.65
CA ASP A 62 -2.34 -24.45 -10.93
C ASP A 62 -3.88 -24.40 -10.86
N ALA A 63 -4.43 -23.78 -9.82
CA ALA A 63 -5.88 -23.65 -9.67
C ALA A 63 -6.46 -22.72 -10.75
N SER A 64 -7.79 -22.73 -10.92
CA SER A 64 -8.42 -21.85 -11.92
C SER A 64 -8.42 -20.39 -11.50
N VAL A 65 -8.60 -20.15 -10.20
CA VAL A 65 -8.51 -18.82 -9.60
C VAL A 65 -7.77 -18.91 -8.27
N GLU A 66 -6.83 -18.01 -8.04
CA GLU A 66 -6.06 -17.91 -6.79
C GLU A 66 -6.06 -16.49 -6.24
N ALA A 67 -6.00 -16.38 -4.91
CA ALA A 67 -6.02 -15.14 -4.16
C ALA A 67 -4.71 -14.96 -3.39
N LEU A 68 -3.99 -13.89 -3.73
CA LEU A 68 -2.63 -13.64 -3.28
C LEU A 68 -2.46 -12.16 -2.89
N GLY A 69 -1.62 -11.89 -1.90
CA GLY A 69 -1.09 -10.58 -1.60
C GLY A 69 0.02 -10.18 -2.58
N VAL A 70 0.19 -8.88 -2.79
CA VAL A 70 1.16 -8.34 -3.76
C VAL A 70 2.62 -8.66 -3.42
N LEU A 71 2.92 -8.94 -2.16
CA LEU A 71 4.26 -9.37 -1.70
C LEU A 71 4.33 -10.88 -1.40
N SER A 72 3.27 -11.64 -1.69
CA SER A 72 3.25 -13.09 -1.53
C SER A 72 4.14 -13.75 -2.60
N THR A 73 4.57 -14.99 -2.34
CA THR A 73 5.43 -15.72 -3.28
C THR A 73 4.63 -16.20 -4.49
N GLY A 74 4.91 -15.64 -5.67
CA GLY A 74 4.34 -16.11 -6.95
C GLY A 74 5.31 -16.91 -7.82
N SER A 75 6.59 -17.02 -7.44
CA SER A 75 7.62 -17.62 -8.30
C SER A 75 7.36 -19.10 -8.61
N GLY A 76 7.39 -19.45 -9.90
CA GLY A 76 7.20 -20.82 -10.39
C GLY A 76 5.76 -21.16 -10.78
N ASP A 77 4.83 -20.24 -10.54
CA ASP A 77 3.42 -20.34 -10.91
C ASP A 77 3.17 -19.84 -12.35
N ARG A 78 1.98 -20.11 -12.88
CA ARG A 78 1.55 -19.65 -14.21
C ARG A 78 0.25 -18.88 -14.12
N ALA A 79 0.11 -17.86 -14.96
CA ALA A 79 -1.12 -17.11 -15.11
C ALA A 79 -1.46 -16.86 -16.58
N THR A 80 -2.76 -16.86 -16.89
CA THR A 80 -3.28 -16.27 -18.14
C THR A 80 -3.86 -14.89 -17.89
N ASP A 81 -4.32 -14.64 -16.66
CA ASP A 81 -4.93 -13.39 -16.24
C ASP A 81 -4.37 -12.96 -14.88
N LEU A 82 -3.97 -11.71 -14.78
CA LEU A 82 -3.63 -11.07 -13.52
C LEU A 82 -4.65 -9.97 -13.25
N MET A 83 -5.32 -10.03 -12.11
CA MET A 83 -6.22 -8.98 -11.63
C MET A 83 -5.62 -8.38 -10.38
N PHE A 84 -5.14 -7.15 -10.49
CA PHE A 84 -4.70 -6.36 -9.34
C PHE A 84 -5.87 -5.55 -8.81
N ASP A 85 -6.29 -5.79 -7.57
CA ASP A 85 -7.33 -5.04 -6.88
C ASP A 85 -6.77 -4.38 -5.62
N ASP A 86 -6.61 -3.06 -5.67
CA ASP A 86 -5.96 -2.24 -4.64
C ASP A 86 -4.65 -2.88 -4.11
N PRO A 87 -3.65 -3.18 -4.98
CA PRO A 87 -2.36 -3.74 -4.53
C PRO A 87 -1.54 -2.73 -3.72
N VAL A 88 -1.88 -1.44 -3.81
CA VAL A 88 -1.26 -0.34 -3.08
C VAL A 88 -2.20 0.13 -1.98
N ASP A 89 -1.67 0.27 -0.76
CA ASP A 89 -2.42 0.69 0.42
C ASP A 89 -1.65 1.72 1.26
N PHE A 90 -2.24 2.17 2.37
CA PHE A 90 -1.58 3.12 3.27
C PHE A 90 -0.24 2.60 3.81
N ARG A 91 -0.17 1.30 4.14
CA ARG A 91 1.00 0.68 4.73
C ARG A 91 2.17 0.71 3.74
N ASN A 92 1.95 0.20 2.54
CA ASN A 92 3.01 0.04 1.54
C ASN A 92 3.30 1.32 0.76
N ALA A 93 2.36 2.28 0.67
CA ALA A 93 2.57 3.54 -0.04
C ALA A 93 3.12 4.67 0.83
N ILE A 94 2.67 4.76 2.08
CA ILE A 94 2.93 5.91 2.96
C ILE A 94 3.76 5.52 4.16
N LEU A 95 3.29 4.57 4.98
CA LEU A 95 3.93 4.26 6.26
C LEU A 95 5.33 3.68 6.10
N GLN A 96 5.53 2.83 5.08
CA GLN A 96 6.80 2.14 4.87
C GLN A 96 7.31 2.38 3.45
N PRO A 97 8.04 3.48 3.19
CA PRO A 97 8.56 3.81 1.86
C PRO A 97 9.38 2.70 1.19
N ALA A 98 10.06 1.87 1.95
CA ALA A 98 10.81 0.71 1.44
C ALA A 98 9.88 -0.32 0.78
N LEU A 99 8.68 -0.54 1.33
CA LEU A 99 7.70 -1.44 0.74
C LEU A 99 7.21 -0.96 -0.63
N ARG A 100 7.20 0.35 -0.94
CA ARG A 100 6.87 0.83 -2.30
C ARG A 100 7.78 0.22 -3.36
N LYS A 101 9.10 0.26 -3.10
CA LYS A 101 10.10 -0.32 -4.01
C LYS A 101 9.90 -1.82 -4.16
N MET A 102 9.61 -2.51 -3.04
CA MET A 102 9.33 -3.95 -3.05
C MET A 102 8.06 -4.29 -3.83
N VAL A 103 6.97 -3.52 -3.68
CA VAL A 103 5.71 -3.73 -4.42
C VAL A 103 5.92 -3.51 -5.92
N ILE A 104 6.68 -2.47 -6.32
CA ILE A 104 7.05 -2.26 -7.73
C ILE A 104 7.86 -3.45 -8.25
N ARG A 105 8.86 -3.91 -7.48
CA ARG A 105 9.69 -5.06 -7.88
C ARG A 105 8.88 -6.36 -7.96
N ALA A 106 7.98 -6.61 -7.01
CA ALA A 106 7.11 -7.79 -7.03
C ALA A 106 6.22 -7.77 -8.28
N TYR A 107 5.64 -6.62 -8.60
CA TYR A 107 4.90 -6.42 -9.85
C TYR A 107 5.76 -6.75 -11.08
N THR A 108 6.92 -6.11 -11.26
CA THR A 108 7.70 -6.27 -12.49
C THR A 108 8.43 -7.59 -12.61
N ALA A 109 8.98 -8.12 -11.51
CA ALA A 109 9.87 -9.28 -11.54
C ALA A 109 9.18 -10.60 -11.17
N THR A 110 8.10 -10.56 -10.41
CA THR A 110 7.36 -11.76 -10.01
C THR A 110 6.09 -11.89 -10.83
N TRP A 111 5.16 -10.94 -10.70
CA TRP A 111 3.82 -11.09 -11.26
C TRP A 111 3.81 -11.04 -12.78
N LEU A 112 4.47 -10.05 -13.40
CA LEU A 112 4.59 -10.01 -14.86
C LEU A 112 5.37 -11.20 -15.45
N GLY A 113 6.20 -11.86 -14.66
CA GLY A 113 6.94 -13.06 -15.08
C GLY A 113 6.11 -14.35 -15.11
N LEU A 114 4.88 -14.34 -14.60
CA LEU A 114 4.03 -15.55 -14.54
C LEU A 114 3.32 -15.86 -15.85
N PHE A 115 3.30 -14.91 -16.78
CA PHE A 115 2.63 -15.13 -18.04
C PHE A 115 3.35 -16.19 -18.87
N ALA A 116 2.64 -17.28 -19.14
CA ALA A 116 3.05 -18.27 -20.13
C ALA A 116 2.57 -17.82 -21.51
N GLN A 117 3.38 -18.07 -22.55
CA GLN A 117 3.12 -17.63 -23.93
C GLN A 117 1.65 -17.83 -24.35
N GLY A 118 0.95 -16.75 -24.71
CA GLY A 118 -0.46 -16.80 -25.11
C GLY A 118 -1.20 -15.46 -24.98
N GLU A 119 -2.52 -15.54 -24.75
CA GLU A 119 -3.37 -14.36 -24.47
C GLU A 119 -3.27 -13.93 -23.00
N GLU A 120 -2.36 -13.00 -22.76
CA GLU A 120 -2.08 -12.40 -21.46
C GLU A 120 -3.02 -11.21 -21.21
N ARG A 121 -3.70 -11.19 -20.06
CA ARG A 121 -4.57 -10.08 -19.68
C ARG A 121 -4.22 -9.58 -18.30
N ILE A 122 -4.04 -8.27 -18.19
CA ILE A 122 -3.88 -7.60 -16.90
C ILE A 122 -5.03 -6.64 -16.69
N THR A 123 -5.71 -6.79 -15.55
CA THR A 123 -6.69 -5.82 -15.05
C THR A 123 -6.11 -5.17 -13.80
N TYR A 124 -6.19 -3.84 -13.70
CA TYR A 124 -5.67 -3.11 -12.55
C TYR A 124 -6.72 -2.11 -12.06
N ILE A 125 -7.20 -2.31 -10.83
CA ILE A 125 -8.19 -1.48 -10.15
C ILE A 125 -7.53 -0.89 -8.93
N CYS A 126 -7.66 0.43 -8.74
CA CYS A 126 -6.96 1.10 -7.66
C CYS A 126 -7.53 2.46 -7.30
N ASN A 127 -7.21 2.87 -6.07
CA ASN A 127 -7.20 4.26 -5.65
C ASN A 127 -5.78 4.86 -5.73
N ALA A 128 -5.69 6.20 -5.74
CA ALA A 128 -4.40 6.88 -5.69
C ALA A 128 -3.85 6.84 -4.25
N TRP A 129 -2.53 6.67 -4.07
CA TRP A 129 -1.89 6.81 -2.76
C TRP A 129 -0.72 7.78 -2.76
N HIS A 130 0.33 7.52 -3.52
CA HIS A 130 1.54 8.34 -3.56
C HIS A 130 2.13 8.41 -4.96
N HIS A 131 2.71 9.55 -5.36
CA HIS A 131 3.31 9.73 -6.69
C HIS A 131 4.47 8.77 -7.06
N ASN A 132 4.96 7.98 -6.10
CA ASN A 132 6.09 7.06 -6.25
C ASN A 132 5.67 5.61 -5.93
N ASP A 133 4.36 5.35 -5.87
CA ASP A 133 3.83 4.01 -5.70
C ASP A 133 3.71 3.27 -7.05
N LEU A 134 3.36 1.99 -6.99
CA LEU A 134 3.14 1.16 -8.17
C LEU A 134 2.06 1.74 -9.10
N THR A 135 0.96 2.25 -8.55
CA THR A 135 -0.15 2.82 -9.34
C THR A 135 0.33 3.96 -10.25
N HIS A 136 1.21 4.83 -9.75
CA HIS A 136 1.79 5.91 -10.55
C HIS A 136 2.88 5.43 -11.50
N GLU A 137 3.65 4.41 -11.07
CA GLU A 137 4.68 3.79 -11.90
C GLU A 137 4.07 3.21 -13.19
N ILE A 138 2.98 2.44 -13.09
CA ILE A 138 2.33 1.81 -14.26
C ILE A 138 1.57 2.79 -15.15
N LYS A 139 1.37 4.04 -14.71
CA LYS A 139 0.81 5.11 -15.55
C LYS A 139 1.87 5.76 -16.43
N LYS A 140 3.15 5.47 -16.24
CA LYS A 140 4.23 6.01 -17.07
C LYS A 140 4.20 5.40 -18.47
N PRO A 141 4.71 6.10 -19.50
CA PRO A 141 4.62 5.66 -20.90
C PRO A 141 5.26 4.30 -21.22
N ASN A 142 6.16 3.81 -20.37
CA ASN A 142 6.79 2.49 -20.52
C ASN A 142 5.87 1.32 -20.15
N TYR A 143 4.70 1.59 -19.56
CA TYR A 143 3.67 0.60 -19.32
C TYR A 143 2.47 0.89 -20.22
N HIS A 144 2.17 -0.02 -21.14
CA HIS A 144 1.17 0.18 -22.20
C HIS A 144 -0.27 -0.10 -21.74
N TYR A 145 -0.70 0.51 -20.61
CA TYR A 145 -2.06 0.37 -20.11
C TYR A 145 -3.07 1.28 -20.82
N HIS A 146 -4.26 0.74 -21.07
CA HIS A 146 -5.44 1.55 -21.31
C HIS A 146 -6.02 2.02 -19.97
N ILE A 147 -5.87 3.31 -19.68
CA ILE A 147 -6.20 3.88 -18.38
C ILE A 147 -7.54 4.61 -18.46
N LEU A 148 -8.47 4.26 -17.58
CA LEU A 148 -9.70 5.01 -17.30
C LEU A 148 -9.56 5.62 -15.90
N ASN A 149 -9.89 6.91 -15.75
CA ASN A 149 -9.92 7.57 -14.45
C ASN A 149 -11.32 8.17 -14.24
N GLN A 150 -11.81 8.10 -13.00
CA GLN A 150 -13.11 8.65 -12.61
C GLN A 150 -12.97 9.38 -11.26
N ALA A 151 -13.00 10.70 -11.29
CA ALA A 151 -12.80 11.54 -10.10
C ALA A 151 -14.05 12.38 -9.79
N ILE A 152 -14.33 12.65 -8.52
CA ILE A 152 -15.33 13.64 -8.13
C ILE A 152 -14.84 15.04 -8.49
N SER A 153 -15.69 15.82 -9.17
CA SER A 153 -15.41 17.20 -9.55
C SER A 153 -15.16 18.10 -8.32
N LYS A 154 -14.54 19.26 -8.54
CA LYS A 154 -14.22 20.21 -7.45
C LYS A 154 -15.45 20.78 -6.76
N ASP A 155 -16.50 21.01 -7.52
CA ASP A 155 -17.82 21.50 -7.09
C ASP A 155 -18.73 20.40 -6.52
N PHE A 156 -18.30 19.13 -6.56
CA PHE A 156 -19.07 17.98 -6.09
C PHE A 156 -20.39 17.76 -6.86
N GLU A 157 -20.48 18.18 -8.12
CA GLU A 157 -21.71 18.03 -8.92
C GLU A 157 -21.71 16.79 -9.83
N ASN A 158 -20.53 16.30 -10.22
CA ASN A 158 -20.40 15.20 -11.17
C ASN A 158 -19.14 14.35 -10.95
N ILE A 159 -19.08 13.23 -11.67
CA ILE A 159 -17.85 12.45 -11.86
C ILE A 159 -17.19 12.95 -13.14
N GLU A 160 -15.94 13.36 -13.07
CA GLU A 160 -15.08 13.66 -14.20
C GLU A 160 -14.38 12.37 -14.66
N GLU A 161 -14.65 11.95 -15.89
CA GLU A 161 -14.06 10.78 -16.52
C GLU A 161 -13.08 11.18 -17.61
N TRP A 162 -11.90 10.57 -17.64
CA TRP A 162 -10.94 10.76 -18.74
C TRP A 162 -10.09 9.52 -18.99
N LEU A 163 -9.59 9.41 -20.23
CA LEU A 163 -8.67 8.36 -20.65
C LEU A 163 -7.22 8.82 -20.56
N GLY A 164 -6.34 7.89 -20.19
CA GLY A 164 -4.89 8.09 -20.14
C GLY A 164 -4.34 8.55 -18.79
N ALA A 165 -3.02 8.63 -18.70
CA ALA A 165 -2.31 8.95 -17.46
C ALA A 165 -2.48 10.42 -17.02
N LYS A 166 -2.64 11.34 -17.98
CA LYS A 166 -2.85 12.77 -17.73
C LYS A 166 -4.29 13.15 -18.07
N LYS A 167 -4.83 14.11 -17.32
CA LYS A 167 -6.18 14.63 -17.55
C LYS A 167 -6.24 15.36 -18.90
N GLY A 168 -6.87 14.71 -19.88
CA GLY A 168 -7.09 15.24 -21.23
C GLY A 168 -8.53 15.72 -21.40
N ARG A 169 -9.19 15.26 -22.46
CA ARG A 169 -10.63 15.49 -22.67
C ARG A 169 -11.43 14.80 -21.56
N VAL A 170 -12.29 15.57 -20.90
CA VAL A 170 -13.12 15.10 -19.79
C VAL A 170 -14.55 14.88 -20.25
N ARG A 171 -15.16 13.78 -19.79
CA ARG A 171 -16.59 13.54 -19.83
C ARG A 171 -17.16 13.72 -18.44
N HIS A 172 -18.31 14.38 -18.32
CA HIS A 172 -19.03 14.51 -17.06
C HIS A 172 -20.11 13.44 -16.97
N LEU A 173 -20.04 12.62 -15.92
CA LEU A 173 -21.03 11.61 -15.61
C LEU A 173 -21.82 12.05 -14.37
N PRO A 174 -23.11 11.71 -14.28
CA PRO A 174 -23.90 12.04 -13.10
C PRO A 174 -23.36 11.31 -11.87
N LEU A 175 -23.46 11.96 -10.71
CA LEU A 175 -23.21 11.29 -9.44
C LEU A 175 -24.18 10.12 -9.23
N TRP A 176 -23.73 9.14 -8.45
CA TRP A 176 -24.58 8.05 -7.97
C TRP A 176 -25.48 8.56 -6.85
N LYS A 177 -26.52 9.31 -7.20
CA LYS A 177 -27.36 10.07 -6.24
C LYS A 177 -27.92 9.23 -5.09
N GLY A 178 -28.15 7.94 -5.29
CA GLY A 178 -28.64 7.02 -4.25
C GLY A 178 -27.61 6.65 -3.17
N VAL A 179 -26.30 6.79 -3.47
CA VAL A 179 -25.21 6.41 -2.56
C VAL A 179 -24.35 7.62 -2.20
N TRP A 180 -23.97 8.42 -3.19
CA TRP A 180 -23.06 9.55 -3.08
C TRP A 180 -23.67 10.84 -3.67
N PRO A 181 -24.71 11.42 -3.05
CA PRO A 181 -25.17 12.76 -3.40
C PRO A 181 -24.16 13.84 -2.98
N SER A 182 -24.17 14.99 -3.65
CA SER A 182 -23.23 16.11 -3.41
C SER A 182 -23.12 16.50 -1.94
N ARG A 183 -24.26 16.62 -1.24
CA ARG A 183 -24.30 16.97 0.19
C ARG A 183 -23.52 15.97 1.06
N ARG A 184 -23.60 14.67 0.75
CA ARG A 184 -22.86 13.63 1.47
C ARG A 184 -21.37 13.71 1.17
N LEU A 185 -20.99 13.97 -0.08
CA LEU A 185 -19.58 14.11 -0.46
C LEU A 185 -18.92 15.32 0.21
N ILE A 186 -19.64 16.45 0.32
CA ILE A 186 -19.19 17.65 1.02
C ILE A 186 -18.97 17.33 2.51
N GLN A 187 -20.00 16.79 3.18
CA GLN A 187 -19.90 16.40 4.58
C GLN A 187 -18.74 15.42 4.81
N PHE A 188 -18.61 14.40 3.96
CA PHE A 188 -17.54 13.42 4.07
C PHE A 188 -16.15 14.05 3.86
N SER A 189 -16.03 15.03 2.97
CA SER A 189 -14.78 15.79 2.76
C SER A 189 -14.43 16.67 3.97
N GLU A 190 -15.41 17.19 4.69
CA GLU A 190 -15.20 18.00 5.88
C GLU A 190 -14.78 17.13 7.08
N GLU A 191 -15.46 16.00 7.29
CA GLU A 191 -15.19 15.07 8.38
C GLU A 191 -13.82 14.37 8.26
N ARG A 192 -13.45 13.92 7.05
CA ARG A 192 -12.19 13.20 6.79
C ARG A 192 -11.00 14.12 6.56
N GLY A 193 -11.26 15.40 6.27
CA GLY A 193 -10.25 16.32 5.77
C GLY A 193 -10.01 16.20 4.27
N ARG A 194 -9.66 17.34 3.67
CA ARG A 194 -9.52 17.49 2.21
C ARG A 194 -8.46 16.59 1.59
N LEU A 195 -7.38 16.30 2.31
CA LEU A 195 -6.24 15.54 1.79
C LEU A 195 -6.64 14.08 1.51
N ASP A 196 -7.26 13.41 2.47
CA ASP A 196 -7.73 12.03 2.31
C ASP A 196 -8.90 11.93 1.31
N PHE A 197 -9.80 12.92 1.31
CA PHE A 197 -10.88 12.99 0.34
C PHE A 197 -10.35 13.11 -1.10
N ASN A 198 -9.44 14.06 -1.34
CA ASN A 198 -8.87 14.29 -2.65
C ASN A 198 -8.11 13.07 -3.17
N ARG A 199 -7.40 12.37 -2.29
CA ARG A 199 -6.72 11.12 -2.62
C ARG A 199 -7.71 10.03 -3.06
N ALA A 200 -8.70 9.74 -2.23
CA ALA A 200 -9.62 8.62 -2.44
C ALA A 200 -10.67 8.89 -3.54
N PHE A 201 -11.23 10.09 -3.59
CA PHE A 201 -12.34 10.44 -4.49
C PHE A 201 -11.93 11.27 -5.69
N ARG A 202 -10.78 11.95 -5.66
CA ARG A 202 -10.32 12.80 -6.77
C ARG A 202 -9.05 12.31 -7.46
N HIS A 203 -8.56 11.13 -7.08
CA HIS A 203 -7.31 10.55 -7.57
C HIS A 203 -6.09 11.50 -7.44
N GLN A 204 -6.08 12.36 -6.42
CA GLN A 204 -4.95 13.24 -6.15
C GLN A 204 -3.98 12.56 -5.18
N ALA A 205 -2.94 11.95 -5.74
CA ALA A 205 -1.95 11.25 -4.95
C ALA A 205 -1.20 12.18 -4.01
N LEU A 206 -0.68 11.61 -2.92
CA LEU A 206 0.11 12.34 -1.96
C LEU A 206 1.56 12.44 -2.44
N GLU A 207 2.19 13.54 -2.08
CA GLU A 207 3.63 13.74 -2.25
C GLU A 207 4.32 13.63 -0.90
N SER A 208 5.60 13.23 -0.89
CA SER A 208 6.36 13.14 0.35
C SER A 208 6.36 14.47 1.13
N ARG A 209 6.41 15.61 0.41
CA ARG A 209 6.35 16.95 1.03
C ARG A 209 5.10 17.26 1.85
N MET A 210 4.01 16.54 1.61
CA MET A 210 2.73 16.74 2.29
C MET A 210 2.73 16.09 3.68
N PHE A 211 3.73 15.26 4.00
CA PHE A 211 3.91 14.70 5.33
C PHE A 211 4.80 15.61 6.16
N PRO A 212 4.28 16.21 7.26
CA PRO A 212 4.94 17.27 8.02
C PRO A 212 6.35 16.92 8.53
N PHE A 213 6.67 15.63 8.64
CA PHE A 213 7.93 15.15 9.18
C PHE A 213 9.04 14.90 8.14
N THR A 214 8.79 14.97 6.82
CA THR A 214 9.80 14.43 5.85
C THR A 214 10.70 15.47 5.18
N LEU A 215 10.25 16.69 4.94
CA LEU A 215 11.07 17.68 4.20
C LEU A 215 12.01 18.48 5.11
N GLY A 216 11.50 18.94 6.25
CA GLY A 216 12.30 19.65 7.24
C GLY A 216 13.39 18.74 7.79
N LEU A 217 13.02 17.55 8.27
CA LEU A 217 13.98 16.59 8.82
C LEU A 217 15.01 16.15 7.78
N LYS A 218 14.64 15.78 6.55
CA LYS A 218 15.65 15.38 5.54
C LYS A 218 16.68 16.45 5.20
N LYS A 219 16.31 17.74 5.25
CA LYS A 219 17.25 18.84 4.98
C LYS A 219 18.13 19.19 6.18
N SER A 220 17.72 18.80 7.37
CA SER A 220 18.34 19.22 8.64
C SER A 220 18.71 18.03 9.51
N THR A 221 18.86 16.85 8.90
CA THR A 221 19.28 15.61 9.55
C THR A 221 20.19 14.87 8.59
N ILE A 222 21.30 14.34 9.10
CA ILE A 222 22.18 13.45 8.31
C ILE A 222 21.37 12.27 7.81
N LEU A 223 21.50 12.00 6.51
CA LEU A 223 20.91 10.83 5.89
C LEU A 223 21.88 9.66 6.04
N MET A 224 21.34 8.53 6.49
CA MET A 224 22.04 7.26 6.49
C MET A 224 21.79 6.54 5.17
N ASP A 225 22.80 5.83 4.67
CA ASP A 225 22.61 4.87 3.61
C ASP A 225 21.69 3.73 4.08
N GLU A 226 21.01 3.06 3.14
CA GLU A 226 20.00 2.02 3.47
C GLU A 226 20.58 0.84 4.28
N ASP A 227 21.89 0.60 4.17
CA ASP A 227 22.61 -0.49 4.86
C ASP A 227 23.38 -0.01 6.11
N ALA A 228 23.38 1.29 6.42
CA ALA A 228 24.10 1.83 7.56
C ALA A 228 23.33 1.60 8.86
N GLU A 229 24.03 1.16 9.91
CA GLU A 229 23.50 1.11 11.27
C GLU A 229 23.78 2.42 12.00
N LEU A 230 23.00 2.72 13.05
CA LEU A 230 23.16 3.96 13.82
C LEU A 230 24.58 4.10 14.40
N LYS A 231 25.21 2.98 14.75
CA LYS A 231 26.59 2.94 15.24
C LYS A 231 27.63 3.43 14.22
N ASP A 232 27.26 3.43 12.93
CA ASP A 232 28.11 3.87 11.83
C ASP A 232 28.03 5.40 11.65
N LEU A 233 27.08 6.08 12.34
CA LEU A 233 27.03 7.53 12.47
C LEU A 233 27.74 7.99 13.73
N GLU A 234 28.92 8.59 13.56
CA GLU A 234 29.59 9.30 14.65
C GLU A 234 29.48 10.81 14.44
N ALA A 235 28.69 11.46 15.31
CA ALA A 235 28.70 12.91 15.40
C ALA A 235 29.92 13.38 16.21
N PRO A 236 30.54 14.53 15.86
CA PRO A 236 31.62 15.13 16.65
C PRO A 236 31.28 15.23 18.15
N GLN A 237 32.27 14.98 19.00
CA GLN A 237 32.07 14.93 20.46
C GLN A 237 31.67 16.29 21.05
N ASP A 238 32.08 17.39 20.42
CA ASP A 238 31.80 18.75 20.83
C ASP A 238 30.40 19.25 20.44
N PHE A 239 29.66 18.52 19.59
CA PHE A 239 28.30 18.91 19.23
C PHE A 239 27.34 18.77 20.42
N PRO A 240 26.51 19.78 20.71
CA PRO A 240 25.53 19.70 21.80
C PRO A 240 24.56 18.54 21.57
N ARG A 241 24.37 17.73 22.62
CA ARG A 241 23.49 16.56 22.61
C ARG A 241 22.20 16.84 23.37
N PHE A 242 21.09 16.35 22.83
CA PHE A 242 19.77 16.50 23.41
C PHE A 242 19.06 15.16 23.41
N THR A 243 18.49 14.79 24.55
CA THR A 243 17.73 13.55 24.69
C THR A 243 16.26 13.86 24.89
N GLY A 244 15.42 13.29 24.02
CA GLY A 244 13.97 13.28 24.16
C GLY A 244 13.47 11.91 24.59
N VAL A 245 12.36 11.90 25.33
CA VAL A 245 11.69 10.68 25.78
C VAL A 245 10.21 10.77 25.44
N ASP A 246 9.72 9.76 24.74
CA ASP A 246 8.30 9.52 24.55
C ASP A 246 7.89 8.29 25.37
N LEU A 247 6.93 8.47 26.28
CA LEU A 247 6.55 7.44 27.23
C LEU A 247 5.38 6.60 26.68
N GLY A 248 5.56 5.28 26.67
CA GLY A 248 4.51 4.34 26.33
C GLY A 248 3.34 4.41 27.32
N GLY A 249 2.14 4.74 26.83
CA GLY A 249 0.95 4.82 27.68
C GLY A 249 0.46 3.44 28.17
N ILE A 250 0.30 3.29 29.49
CA ILE A 250 -0.07 2.04 30.21
C ILE A 250 -1.34 1.34 29.64
N LYS A 251 -2.25 2.09 29.00
CA LYS A 251 -3.55 1.57 28.53
C LYS A 251 -3.53 0.86 27.16
N LYS A 252 -2.41 0.86 26.43
CA LYS A 252 -2.33 0.23 25.10
C LYS A 252 -1.39 -0.98 25.15
N GLN A 253 -1.91 -2.16 24.78
CA GLN A 253 -1.19 -3.45 24.83
C GLN A 253 0.15 -3.48 24.07
N ASN A 254 0.41 -2.51 23.18
CA ASN A 254 1.65 -2.39 22.39
C ASN A 254 2.27 -0.98 22.46
N ALA A 255 2.06 -0.22 23.54
CA ALA A 255 2.70 1.08 23.70
C ALA A 255 4.14 0.92 24.20
N GLN A 256 5.10 1.15 23.30
CA GLN A 256 6.52 1.22 23.64
C GLN A 256 6.88 2.64 24.10
N SER A 257 7.82 2.72 25.04
CA SER A 257 8.55 3.96 25.31
C SER A 257 9.71 4.06 24.31
N ALA A 258 10.00 5.27 23.87
CA ALA A 258 11.12 5.58 22.99
C ALA A 258 12.01 6.64 23.64
N ILE A 259 13.33 6.40 23.63
CA ILE A 259 14.34 7.38 23.99
C ILE A 259 15.16 7.67 22.74
N PHE A 260 15.33 8.94 22.43
CA PHE A 260 16.01 9.38 21.23
C PHE A 260 17.01 10.48 21.59
N THR A 261 18.26 10.30 21.17
CA THR A 261 19.33 11.29 21.38
C THR A 261 19.84 11.81 20.05
N LEU A 262 19.92 13.14 19.96
CA LEU A 262 20.46 13.87 18.82
C LEU A 262 21.70 14.64 19.25
N ALA A 263 22.73 14.64 18.42
CA ALA A 263 23.71 15.72 18.40
C ALA A 263 23.29 16.77 17.36
N ILE A 264 23.56 18.06 17.61
CA ILE A 264 23.23 19.15 16.69
C ILE A 264 24.51 19.88 16.32
N ASP A 265 24.78 19.99 15.03
CA ASP A 265 25.84 20.86 14.52
C ASP A 265 25.49 22.32 14.87
N PRO A 266 26.32 23.03 15.66
CA PRO A 266 26.00 24.38 16.12
C PRO A 266 26.00 25.43 14.99
N GLU A 267 26.66 25.16 13.87
CA GLU A 267 26.74 26.07 12.73
C GLU A 267 25.62 25.84 11.72
N THR A 268 25.44 24.57 11.32
CA THR A 268 24.47 24.23 10.27
C THR A 268 23.10 23.84 10.80
N LEU A 269 22.97 23.62 12.12
CA LEU A 269 21.79 23.07 12.79
C LEU A 269 21.39 21.68 12.25
N THR A 270 22.32 20.99 11.59
CA THR A 270 22.12 19.63 11.12
C THR A 270 22.07 18.68 12.32
N ARG A 271 21.05 17.83 12.35
CA ARG A 271 20.80 16.87 13.41
C ARG A 271 21.45 15.53 13.08
N TRP A 272 22.11 14.95 14.05
CA TRP A 272 22.76 13.65 13.97
C TRP A 272 22.08 12.70 14.96
N PRO A 273 21.35 11.68 14.50
CA PRO A 273 20.87 10.60 15.37
C PRO A 273 22.07 9.84 15.94
N VAL A 274 22.21 9.80 17.28
CA VAL A 274 23.37 9.15 17.95
C VAL A 274 22.97 8.02 18.89
N ASP A 275 21.71 7.97 19.34
CA ASP A 275 21.18 6.85 20.13
C ASP A 275 19.66 6.76 19.94
N ILE A 276 19.16 5.57 19.64
CA ILE A 276 17.73 5.28 19.53
C ILE A 276 17.46 4.02 20.34
N ARG A 277 16.58 4.13 21.33
CA ARG A 277 16.12 3.00 22.13
C ARG A 277 14.61 2.96 22.10
N ALA A 278 14.05 1.78 21.87
CA ALA A 278 12.62 1.56 21.96
C ALA A 278 12.35 0.24 22.69
N GLY A 279 11.36 0.24 23.59
CA GLY A 279 11.05 -0.95 24.36
C GLY A 279 9.80 -0.81 25.22
N HIS A 280 9.32 -1.94 25.70
CA HIS A 280 8.28 -1.99 26.73
C HIS A 280 8.96 -1.93 28.09
N TRP A 281 9.04 -0.72 28.65
CA TRP A 281 9.68 -0.49 29.93
C TRP A 281 8.66 0.02 30.94
N SER A 282 8.77 -0.48 32.16
CA SER A 282 8.16 0.17 33.32
C SER A 282 8.77 1.57 33.54
N GLY A 283 8.11 2.40 34.36
CA GLY A 283 8.65 3.70 34.75
C GLY A 283 10.08 3.64 35.30
N PRO A 284 10.39 2.76 36.27
CA PRO A 284 11.75 2.59 36.78
C PRO A 284 12.76 2.12 35.73
N GLU A 285 12.38 1.23 34.81
CA GLU A 285 13.26 0.78 33.72
C GLU A 285 13.53 1.92 32.74
N THR A 286 12.53 2.72 32.42
CA THR A 286 12.69 3.91 31.57
C THR A 286 13.67 4.90 32.22
N ALA A 287 13.59 5.11 33.53
CA ALA A 287 14.53 5.96 34.27
C ALA A 287 15.97 5.39 34.25
N ARG A 288 16.15 4.07 34.33
CA ARG A 288 17.47 3.43 34.20
C ARG A 288 18.04 3.61 32.79
N GLN A 289 17.21 3.39 31.76
CA GLN A 289 17.62 3.63 30.37
C GLN A 289 18.03 5.09 30.16
N LEU A 290 17.29 6.03 30.72
CA LEU A 290 17.66 7.45 30.69
C LEU A 290 18.98 7.75 31.38
N LEU A 291 19.24 7.14 32.53
CA LEU A 291 20.50 7.32 33.24
C LEU A 291 21.69 6.79 32.42
N GLU A 292 21.54 5.66 31.72
CA GLU A 292 22.57 5.14 30.83
C GLU A 292 22.83 6.07 29.64
N VAL A 293 21.77 6.59 29.03
CA VAL A 293 21.88 7.58 27.94
C VAL A 293 22.58 8.84 28.45
N TYR A 294 22.19 9.35 29.63
CA TYR A 294 22.81 10.53 30.24
C TYR A 294 24.31 10.31 30.49
N LYS A 295 24.69 9.17 31.06
CA LYS A 295 26.10 8.84 31.32
C LYS A 295 26.94 8.68 30.05
N LYS A 296 26.32 8.19 28.97
CA LYS A 296 27.02 7.93 27.70
C LYS A 296 27.20 9.19 26.87
N HIS A 297 26.18 10.05 26.85
CA HIS A 297 26.07 11.15 25.89
C HIS A 297 26.16 12.53 26.52
N GLU A 298 26.07 12.63 27.85
CA GLU A 298 26.09 13.90 28.60
C GLU A 298 25.23 14.99 27.93
N PRO A 299 23.94 14.70 27.64
CA PRO A 299 23.06 15.63 26.96
C PRO A 299 22.79 16.86 27.85
N PHE A 300 22.59 18.00 27.19
CA PHE A 300 22.17 19.27 27.81
C PHE A 300 20.78 19.17 28.44
#